data_AF-A0A8J5TLU6-F1
#
_entry.id   AF-A0A8J5TLU6-F1
#
_cell.length_a   1.000
_cell.length_b   1.000
_cell.length_c   1.000
_cell.angle_alpha   90.00
_cell.angle_beta   90.00
_cell.angle_gamma   90.00
#
_symmetry.space_group_name_H-M   'P 1'
#
loop_
_entity.id
_entity.type
_entity.pdbx_description
1 polymer ?
#
loop_
_entity_poly.entity_id
_entity_poly.type
_entity_poly.pdbx_seq_one_letter_code
_entity_poly.pdbx_strand_id
1 'polypeptide(L)'
;MLSIGGWTWSTNFPAVARSLPSRSRFAKSAVSLMKDWGFDGLDIDWEYPSNSEDAENMVLLLQAVRDELDAYAAAFAPGHHFQLSIAAPAGFEHYSKLRISRLATIVDHLNLMAYDYVSTSTTSHNANLYANDQITGATPFNTDDAVRAYIQAGAPSKKLILGIPIYGRSFIGTSGLGESSSGAGLAGSWEDGVWDYKALPKAGATVFFDDKAKASFSYDSSVLELVSFDTPQAVQEKSFYLKRLGLGGSMFWEASGDKGHGSESLIQSSALTLGSLDATENWLHYPDSRYQNIASGMGVGDAESLT
;
A
#
# COMPACT_ATOMS: atom_id res chain seq x y z
N MET A 1 -2.47 12.40 -3.35
CA MET A 1 -2.62 11.43 -4.45
C MET A 1 -4.07 11.02 -4.59
N LEU A 2 -4.56 10.90 -5.83
CA LEU A 2 -5.82 10.20 -6.13
C LEU A 2 -5.49 8.74 -6.49
N SER A 3 -5.89 7.78 -5.65
CA SER A 3 -5.77 6.36 -5.98
C SER A 3 -6.95 5.89 -6.84
N ILE A 4 -6.66 5.16 -7.91
CA ILE A 4 -7.63 4.72 -8.90
C ILE A 4 -7.52 3.20 -9.03
N GLY A 5 -8.63 2.51 -8.82
CA GLY A 5 -8.70 1.06 -8.92
C GLY A 5 -9.05 0.41 -7.58
N GLY A 6 -8.12 -0.36 -7.06
CA GLY A 6 -8.29 -1.22 -5.89
C GLY A 6 -8.88 -2.58 -6.25
N TRP A 7 -8.83 -3.50 -5.30
CA TRP A 7 -9.37 -4.86 -5.39
C TRP A 7 -10.71 -4.94 -6.15
N THR A 8 -11.71 -4.14 -5.76
CA THR A 8 -13.08 -4.23 -6.31
C THR A 8 -13.18 -3.73 -7.75
N TRP A 9 -12.48 -2.65 -8.12
CA TRP A 9 -12.67 -2.00 -9.42
C TRP A 9 -11.63 -2.39 -10.47
N SER A 10 -10.68 -3.24 -10.11
CA SER A 10 -9.60 -3.69 -10.99
C SER A 10 -10.05 -4.48 -12.21
N THR A 11 -11.27 -5.02 -12.21
CA THR A 11 -11.87 -5.73 -13.36
C THR A 11 -11.96 -4.87 -14.63
N ASN A 12 -11.92 -3.54 -14.51
CA ASN A 12 -12.00 -2.62 -15.64
C ASN A 12 -10.65 -2.34 -16.32
N PHE A 13 -9.52 -2.55 -15.63
CA PHE A 13 -8.21 -2.17 -16.14
C PHE A 13 -7.82 -2.82 -17.47
N PRO A 14 -8.07 -4.13 -17.71
CA PRO A 14 -7.74 -4.73 -19.00
C PRO A 14 -8.39 -3.99 -20.17
N ALA A 15 -9.63 -3.51 -20.03
CA ALA A 15 -10.31 -2.74 -21.08
C ALA A 15 -9.76 -1.31 -21.20
N VAL A 16 -9.50 -0.67 -20.06
CA VAL A 16 -8.91 0.69 -20.00
C VAL A 16 -7.53 0.74 -20.63
N ALA A 17 -6.68 -0.25 -20.37
CA ALA A 17 -5.28 -0.26 -20.78
C ALA A 17 -5.04 -0.76 -22.23
N ARG A 18 -6.03 -1.42 -22.85
CA ARG A 18 -5.87 -2.19 -24.11
C ARG A 18 -5.41 -1.38 -25.33
N SER A 19 -5.80 -0.11 -25.44
CA SER A 19 -5.65 0.65 -26.69
C SER A 19 -5.11 2.06 -26.45
N LEU A 20 -4.47 2.64 -27.47
CA LEU A 20 -4.01 4.03 -27.39
C LEU A 20 -5.16 5.02 -27.07
N PRO A 21 -6.35 4.96 -27.73
CA PRO A 21 -7.45 5.85 -27.40
C PRO A 21 -7.99 5.67 -25.97
N SER A 22 -8.04 4.43 -25.45
CA SER A 22 -8.54 4.18 -24.09
C SER A 22 -7.55 4.66 -23.03
N ARG A 23 -6.25 4.42 -23.22
CA ARG A 23 -5.19 4.93 -22.33
C ARG A 23 -5.12 6.45 -22.32
N SER A 24 -5.19 7.09 -23.49
CA SER A 24 -5.20 8.55 -23.57
C SER A 24 -6.44 9.15 -22.89
N ARG A 25 -7.61 8.53 -23.05
CA ARG A 25 -8.82 8.96 -22.35
C ARG A 25 -8.67 8.84 -20.84
N PHE A 26 -8.13 7.72 -20.36
CA PHE A 26 -7.88 7.49 -18.95
C PHE A 26 -6.95 8.57 -18.35
N ALA A 27 -5.77 8.75 -18.95
CA ALA A 27 -4.79 9.73 -18.51
C ALA A 27 -5.39 11.14 -18.39
N LYS A 28 -6.07 11.61 -19.44
CA LYS A 28 -6.74 12.91 -19.46
C LYS A 28 -7.80 13.05 -18.37
N SER A 29 -8.65 12.04 -18.21
CA SER A 29 -9.69 12.08 -17.18
C SER A 29 -9.12 12.05 -15.76
N ALA A 30 -8.05 11.27 -15.53
CA ALA A 30 -7.39 11.17 -14.23
C ALA A 30 -6.70 12.49 -13.86
N VAL A 31 -5.94 13.09 -14.79
CA VAL A 31 -5.31 14.40 -14.59
C VAL A 31 -6.36 15.50 -14.42
N SER A 32 -7.48 15.44 -15.14
CA SER A 32 -8.61 16.38 -14.91
C SER A 32 -9.15 16.29 -13.49
N LEU A 33 -9.34 15.09 -12.93
CA LEU A 33 -9.77 14.93 -11.54
C LEU A 33 -8.69 15.41 -10.57
N MET A 34 -7.43 15.06 -10.82
CA MET A 34 -6.28 15.47 -10.01
C MET A 34 -6.25 16.99 -9.86
N LYS A 35 -6.26 17.71 -10.98
CA LYS A 35 -6.14 19.17 -10.97
C LYS A 35 -7.40 19.88 -10.49
N ASP A 36 -8.59 19.31 -10.76
CA ASP A 36 -9.84 19.91 -10.27
C ASP A 36 -9.95 19.80 -8.74
N TRP A 37 -9.49 18.70 -8.14
CA TRP A 37 -9.58 18.46 -6.69
C TRP A 37 -8.32 18.85 -5.90
N GLY A 38 -7.26 19.27 -6.58
CA GLY A 38 -6.04 19.75 -5.96
C GLY A 38 -5.14 18.64 -5.39
N PHE A 39 -5.01 17.53 -6.10
CA PHE A 39 -4.11 16.43 -5.71
C PHE A 39 -2.71 16.58 -6.31
N ASP A 40 -1.68 16.17 -5.55
CA ASP A 40 -0.27 16.18 -5.97
C ASP A 40 0.15 15.04 -6.90
N GLY A 41 -0.79 14.26 -7.41
CA GLY A 41 -0.49 13.12 -8.28
C GLY A 41 -1.52 12.00 -8.24
N LEU A 42 -1.17 10.91 -8.92
CA LEU A 42 -2.03 9.75 -9.18
C LEU A 42 -1.40 8.45 -8.69
N ASP A 43 -2.21 7.58 -8.10
CA ASP A 43 -1.82 6.21 -7.74
C ASP A 43 -2.69 5.22 -8.49
N ILE A 44 -2.08 4.25 -9.18
CA ILE A 44 -2.82 3.25 -9.97
C ILE A 44 -2.75 1.89 -9.28
N ASP A 45 -3.89 1.44 -8.77
CA ASP A 45 -4.02 0.20 -8.02
C ASP A 45 -4.75 -0.85 -8.89
N TRP A 46 -3.98 -1.53 -9.75
CA TRP A 46 -4.48 -2.62 -10.60
C TRP A 46 -4.12 -3.98 -9.98
N GLU A 47 -5.14 -4.66 -9.44
CA GLU A 47 -5.06 -5.98 -8.82
C GLU A 47 -5.76 -7.07 -9.66
N TYR A 48 -5.09 -7.82 -10.54
CA TYR A 48 -3.70 -7.67 -11.00
C TYR A 48 -3.62 -7.89 -12.53
N PRO A 49 -2.60 -7.36 -13.23
CA PRO A 49 -2.28 -7.80 -14.58
C PRO A 49 -2.14 -9.33 -14.64
N SER A 50 -2.94 -9.97 -15.48
CA SER A 50 -3.14 -11.43 -15.42
C SER A 50 -2.25 -12.20 -16.40
N ASN A 51 -1.71 -11.52 -17.41
CA ASN A 51 -0.90 -12.13 -18.47
C ASN A 51 0.13 -11.12 -19.02
N SER A 52 0.94 -11.56 -19.99
CA SER A 52 1.98 -10.72 -20.58
C SER A 52 1.42 -9.52 -21.36
N GLU A 53 0.22 -9.60 -21.91
CA GLU A 53 -0.41 -8.48 -22.62
C GLU A 53 -0.85 -7.41 -21.62
N ASP A 54 -1.49 -7.80 -20.51
CA ASP A 54 -1.85 -6.88 -19.43
C ASP A 54 -0.63 -6.19 -18.83
N ALA A 55 0.47 -6.93 -18.62
CA ALA A 55 1.71 -6.39 -18.09
C ALA A 55 2.33 -5.33 -19.02
N GLU A 56 2.30 -5.55 -20.33
CA GLU A 56 2.73 -4.54 -21.32
C GLU A 56 1.78 -3.35 -21.36
N ASN A 57 0.47 -3.60 -21.33
CA ASN A 57 -0.54 -2.54 -21.32
C ASN A 57 -0.48 -1.68 -20.06
N MET A 58 -0.10 -2.23 -18.90
CA MET A 58 0.15 -1.47 -17.68
C MET A 58 1.29 -0.47 -17.86
N VAL A 59 2.41 -0.88 -18.48
CA VAL A 59 3.53 0.03 -18.79
C VAL A 59 3.07 1.16 -19.71
N LEU A 60 2.33 0.82 -20.78
CA LEU A 60 1.83 1.81 -21.73
C LEU A 60 0.80 2.76 -21.11
N LEU A 61 -0.01 2.27 -20.18
CA LEU A 61 -0.99 3.07 -19.45
C LEU A 61 -0.28 4.07 -18.53
N LEU A 62 0.67 3.61 -17.73
CA LEU A 62 1.43 4.47 -16.82
C LEU A 62 2.27 5.50 -17.57
N GLN A 63 2.86 5.13 -18.72
CA GLN A 63 3.54 6.11 -19.57
C GLN A 63 2.57 7.20 -20.05
N ALA A 64 1.38 6.83 -20.53
CA ALA A 64 0.39 7.81 -20.96
C ALA A 64 -0.06 8.73 -19.81
N VAL A 65 -0.16 8.22 -18.58
CA VAL A 65 -0.47 9.02 -17.39
C VAL A 65 0.68 9.96 -17.06
N ARG A 66 1.94 9.47 -17.06
CA ARG A 66 3.14 10.29 -16.83
C ARG A 66 3.25 11.44 -17.84
N ASP A 67 3.07 11.14 -19.12
CA ASP A 67 3.10 12.12 -20.21
C ASP A 67 2.05 13.23 -20.01
N GLU A 68 0.84 12.86 -19.57
CA GLU A 68 -0.24 13.83 -19.32
C GLU A 68 0.02 14.66 -18.05
N LEU A 69 0.56 14.06 -16.99
CA LEU A 69 0.99 14.79 -15.78
C LEU A 69 2.07 15.82 -16.10
N ASP A 70 3.06 15.44 -16.90
CA ASP A 70 4.17 16.32 -17.29
C ASP A 70 3.69 17.45 -18.20
N ALA A 71 2.78 17.16 -19.13
CA ALA A 71 2.14 18.17 -19.97
C ALA A 71 1.33 19.18 -19.15
N TYR A 72 0.58 18.72 -18.14
CA TYR A 72 -0.15 19.59 -17.23
C TYR A 72 0.79 20.45 -16.38
N ALA A 73 1.84 19.86 -15.80
CA ALA A 73 2.86 20.59 -15.04
C ALA A 73 3.52 21.69 -15.87
N ALA A 74 3.90 21.38 -17.12
CA ALA A 74 4.51 22.36 -18.01
C ALA A 74 3.59 23.57 -18.31
N ALA A 75 2.28 23.35 -18.33
CA ALA A 75 1.30 24.39 -18.64
C ALA A 75 0.86 25.22 -17.41
N PHE A 76 0.70 24.59 -16.24
CA PHE A 76 0.03 25.20 -15.09
C PHE A 76 0.83 25.17 -13.78
N ALA A 77 1.92 24.40 -13.73
CA ALA A 77 2.76 24.25 -12.53
C ALA A 77 4.26 24.13 -12.90
N PRO A 78 4.84 25.13 -13.58
CA PRO A 78 6.19 25.02 -14.11
C PRO A 78 7.22 24.76 -12.99
N GLY A 79 7.98 23.68 -13.15
CA GLY A 79 8.98 23.25 -12.17
C GLY A 79 8.44 22.33 -11.06
N HIS A 80 7.13 22.09 -11.00
CA HIS A 80 6.55 21.08 -10.11
C HIS A 80 6.50 19.71 -10.77
N HIS A 81 6.70 18.65 -9.97
CA HIS A 81 6.64 17.26 -10.42
C HIS A 81 5.47 16.56 -9.72
N PHE A 82 4.33 16.45 -10.40
CA PHE A 82 3.21 15.66 -9.90
C PHE A 82 3.61 14.18 -9.85
N GLN A 83 3.28 13.51 -8.75
CA GLN A 83 3.73 12.13 -8.54
C GLN A 83 2.86 11.12 -9.30
N LEU A 84 3.46 9.99 -9.63
CA LEU A 84 2.78 8.80 -10.14
C LEU A 84 3.25 7.57 -9.35
N SER A 85 2.33 6.81 -8.77
CA SER A 85 2.65 5.55 -8.07
C SER A 85 1.76 4.40 -8.49
N ILE A 86 2.10 3.19 -8.03
CA ILE A 86 1.22 2.03 -8.08
C ILE A 86 1.16 1.34 -6.72
N ALA A 87 0.04 0.70 -6.44
CA ALA A 87 -0.01 -0.41 -5.49
C ALA A 87 0.56 -1.66 -6.16
N ALA A 88 1.55 -2.27 -5.52
CA ALA A 88 2.39 -3.32 -6.11
C ALA A 88 2.20 -4.64 -5.36
N PRO A 89 1.98 -5.78 -6.05
CA PRO A 89 1.78 -7.07 -5.39
C PRO A 89 3.05 -7.59 -4.71
N ALA A 90 2.87 -8.27 -3.59
CA ALA A 90 3.91 -9.04 -2.91
C ALA A 90 3.84 -10.56 -3.17
N GLY A 91 2.79 -11.07 -3.82
CA GLY A 91 2.69 -12.48 -4.20
C GLY A 91 3.46 -12.81 -5.49
N PHE A 92 4.28 -13.87 -5.46
CA PHE A 92 5.11 -14.29 -6.61
C PHE A 92 4.31 -14.48 -7.88
N GLU A 93 3.11 -15.08 -7.78
CA GLU A 93 2.24 -15.28 -8.93
C GLU A 93 1.93 -13.96 -9.67
N HIS A 94 1.81 -12.85 -8.95
CA HIS A 94 1.46 -11.55 -9.52
C HIS A 94 2.69 -10.75 -9.93
N TYR A 95 3.67 -10.55 -9.04
CA TYR A 95 4.83 -9.71 -9.35
C TYR A 95 5.71 -10.30 -10.45
N SER A 96 5.75 -11.63 -10.62
CA SER A 96 6.53 -12.29 -11.68
C SER A 96 6.03 -11.95 -13.09
N LYS A 97 4.79 -11.47 -13.22
CA LYS A 97 4.21 -11.04 -14.50
C LYS A 97 4.57 -9.60 -14.86
N LEU A 98 4.91 -8.77 -13.88
CA LEU A 98 5.12 -7.34 -14.06
C LEU A 98 6.42 -7.01 -14.81
N ARG A 99 6.43 -5.89 -15.52
CA ARG A 99 7.64 -5.31 -16.15
C ARG A 99 8.35 -4.36 -15.20
N ILE A 100 8.79 -4.88 -14.05
CA ILE A 100 9.26 -4.07 -12.89
C ILE A 100 10.29 -3.00 -13.28
N SER A 101 11.35 -3.35 -14.05
CA SER A 101 12.36 -2.36 -14.48
C SER A 101 11.76 -1.19 -15.26
N ARG A 102 10.81 -1.45 -16.16
CA ARG A 102 10.14 -0.41 -16.96
C ARG A 102 9.10 0.37 -16.16
N LEU A 103 8.41 -0.28 -15.23
CA LEU A 103 7.50 0.41 -14.32
C LEU A 103 8.29 1.39 -13.44
N ALA A 104 9.43 0.96 -12.88
CA ALA A 104 10.27 1.77 -12.00
C ALA A 104 10.93 2.98 -12.69
N THR A 105 11.03 2.99 -14.03
CA THR A 105 11.47 4.19 -14.78
C THR A 105 10.36 5.24 -14.94
N ILE A 106 9.10 4.85 -14.77
CA ILE A 106 7.92 5.71 -15.00
C ILE A 106 7.36 6.25 -13.68
N VAL A 107 7.22 5.38 -12.68
CA VAL A 107 6.58 5.72 -11.40
C VAL A 107 7.60 6.27 -10.40
N ASP A 108 7.16 7.16 -9.53
CA ASP A 108 7.92 7.68 -8.39
C ASP A 108 8.01 6.64 -7.28
N HIS A 109 6.89 5.95 -7.00
CA HIS A 109 6.80 4.96 -5.92
C HIS A 109 6.11 3.67 -6.35
N LEU A 110 6.58 2.57 -5.77
CA LEU A 110 6.02 1.23 -5.84
C LEU A 110 5.56 0.87 -4.41
N ASN A 111 4.27 1.05 -4.14
CA ASN A 111 3.66 0.79 -2.83
C ASN A 111 3.41 -0.71 -2.67
N LEU A 112 4.39 -1.44 -2.14
CA LEU A 112 4.34 -2.89 -2.00
C LEU A 112 3.27 -3.28 -0.96
N MET A 113 2.20 -3.93 -1.39
CA MET A 113 1.13 -4.45 -0.53
C MET A 113 1.61 -5.70 0.21
N ALA A 114 2.45 -5.48 1.24
CA ALA A 114 3.13 -6.53 1.98
C ALA A 114 2.28 -7.10 3.14
N TYR A 115 1.05 -7.45 2.80
CA TYR A 115 0.02 -7.98 3.70
C TYR A 115 -0.93 -8.90 2.92
N ASP A 116 -1.94 -9.44 3.61
CA ASP A 116 -2.89 -10.41 3.06
C ASP A 116 -2.23 -11.72 2.59
N TYR A 117 -1.19 -12.15 3.31
CA TYR A 117 -0.48 -13.40 3.06
C TYR A 117 -1.22 -14.64 3.54
N VAL A 118 -2.50 -14.53 3.86
CA VAL A 118 -3.24 -15.57 4.55
C VAL A 118 -3.65 -16.73 3.65
N SER A 119 -3.52 -17.96 4.18
CA SER A 119 -4.08 -19.18 3.60
C SER A 119 -5.54 -19.38 4.03
N THR A 120 -6.34 -20.11 3.24
CA THR A 120 -7.74 -20.42 3.57
C THR A 120 -7.90 -21.59 4.55
N SER A 121 -6.90 -22.46 4.66
CA SER A 121 -7.00 -23.73 5.42
C SER A 121 -5.96 -23.86 6.54
N THR A 122 -4.91 -23.03 6.53
CA THR A 122 -3.83 -23.05 7.51
C THR A 122 -3.63 -21.66 8.09
N THR A 123 -3.56 -21.57 9.42
CA THR A 123 -3.27 -20.30 10.09
C THR A 123 -1.87 -19.82 9.74
N SER A 124 -1.78 -18.52 9.44
CA SER A 124 -0.57 -17.92 8.90
C SER A 124 -0.44 -16.48 9.37
N HIS A 125 0.78 -15.96 9.29
CA HIS A 125 1.03 -14.54 9.48
C HIS A 125 0.47 -13.75 8.30
N ASN A 126 -0.24 -12.66 8.59
CA ASN A 126 -0.83 -11.78 7.58
C ASN A 126 0.23 -10.98 6.81
N ALA A 127 1.35 -10.62 7.46
CA ALA A 127 2.30 -9.64 6.95
C ALA A 127 3.73 -9.85 7.49
N ASN A 128 4.21 -11.10 7.54
CA ASN A 128 5.57 -11.41 8.03
C ASN A 128 6.68 -10.89 7.10
N LEU A 129 7.77 -10.38 7.69
CA LEU A 129 8.95 -9.96 6.91
C LEU A 129 9.67 -11.16 6.30
N TYR A 130 9.87 -12.21 7.10
CA TYR A 130 10.70 -13.36 6.74
C TYR A 130 9.92 -14.66 6.80
N ALA A 131 10.41 -15.67 6.09
CA ALA A 131 9.92 -17.03 6.22
C ALA A 131 10.30 -17.62 7.60
N ASN A 132 9.40 -18.42 8.17
CA ASN A 132 9.67 -19.21 9.37
C ASN A 132 9.55 -20.71 9.07
N ASP A 133 10.67 -21.35 8.73
CA ASP A 133 10.74 -22.79 8.48
C ASP A 133 10.50 -23.68 9.72
N GLN A 134 10.43 -23.10 10.93
CA GLN A 134 10.20 -23.86 12.16
C GLN A 134 8.72 -24.12 12.41
N ILE A 135 7.84 -23.36 11.74
CA ILE A 135 6.39 -23.48 11.86
C ILE A 135 5.82 -23.66 10.45
N THR A 136 5.68 -24.93 10.06
CA THR A 136 5.17 -25.30 8.73
C THR A 136 3.86 -24.59 8.42
N GLY A 137 3.77 -23.96 7.24
CA GLY A 137 2.55 -23.30 6.78
C GLY A 137 2.27 -21.92 7.36
N ALA A 138 3.00 -21.47 8.39
CA ALA A 138 2.78 -20.17 9.02
C ALA A 138 3.18 -18.96 8.14
N THR A 139 4.09 -19.17 7.18
CA THR A 139 4.59 -18.12 6.28
C THR A 139 4.52 -18.58 4.82
N PRO A 140 3.32 -18.69 4.23
CA PRO A 140 3.16 -19.08 2.83
C PRO A 140 3.73 -18.04 1.85
N PHE A 141 3.83 -16.78 2.30
CA PHE A 141 4.56 -15.69 1.65
C PHE A 141 5.51 -15.04 2.66
N ASN A 142 6.41 -14.18 2.18
CA ASN A 142 7.19 -13.27 3.03
C ASN A 142 7.61 -12.03 2.24
N THR A 143 7.76 -10.90 2.95
CA THR A 143 8.10 -9.61 2.35
C THR A 143 9.51 -9.56 1.77
N ASP A 144 10.50 -10.18 2.41
CA ASP A 144 11.92 -10.13 1.98
C ASP A 144 12.11 -10.72 0.58
N ASP A 145 11.43 -11.82 0.26
CA ASP A 145 11.43 -12.41 -1.08
C ASP A 145 10.88 -11.44 -2.12
N ALA A 146 9.74 -10.80 -1.85
CA ALA A 146 9.15 -9.81 -2.75
C ALA A 146 10.09 -8.63 -2.95
N VAL A 147 10.58 -8.00 -1.88
CA VAL A 147 11.50 -6.85 -1.97
C VAL A 147 12.75 -7.20 -2.77
N ARG A 148 13.37 -8.35 -2.51
CA ARG A 148 14.54 -8.82 -3.27
C ARG A 148 14.22 -9.05 -4.73
N ALA A 149 13.06 -9.62 -5.05
CA ALA A 149 12.62 -9.83 -6.43
C ALA A 149 12.47 -8.50 -7.18
N TYR A 150 11.86 -7.47 -6.57
CA TYR A 150 11.75 -6.15 -7.19
C TYR A 150 13.11 -5.49 -7.43
N ILE A 151 14.01 -5.55 -6.45
CA ILE A 151 15.37 -5.00 -6.58
C ILE A 151 16.16 -5.74 -7.67
N GLN A 152 16.11 -7.08 -7.68
CA GLN A 152 16.77 -7.91 -8.71
C GLN A 152 16.20 -7.65 -10.11
N ALA A 153 14.90 -7.35 -10.20
CA ALA A 153 14.25 -6.97 -11.44
C ALA A 153 14.50 -5.51 -11.86
N GLY A 154 15.32 -4.75 -11.11
CA GLY A 154 15.80 -3.42 -11.47
C GLY A 154 15.07 -2.24 -10.84
N ALA A 155 14.16 -2.46 -9.88
CA ALA A 155 13.58 -1.36 -9.13
C ALA A 155 14.62 -0.75 -8.16
N PRO A 156 14.84 0.58 -8.17
CA PRO A 156 15.66 1.22 -7.15
C PRO A 156 15.03 1.05 -5.76
N SER A 157 15.82 0.60 -4.76
CA SER A 157 15.35 0.39 -3.38
C SER A 157 14.53 1.58 -2.84
N LYS A 158 15.02 2.81 -3.05
CA LYS A 158 14.37 4.04 -2.59
C LYS A 158 12.98 4.32 -3.19
N LYS A 159 12.59 3.63 -4.27
CA LYS A 159 11.24 3.74 -4.85
C LYS A 159 10.27 2.70 -4.28
N LEU A 160 10.77 1.68 -3.57
CA LEU A 160 9.92 0.68 -2.93
C LEU A 160 9.46 1.20 -1.56
N ILE A 161 8.14 1.30 -1.40
CA ILE A 161 7.49 1.70 -0.15
C ILE A 161 6.84 0.46 0.45
N LEU A 162 7.13 0.16 1.72
CA LEU A 162 6.63 -1.06 2.37
C LEU A 162 5.24 -0.83 2.96
N GLY A 163 4.25 -1.54 2.43
CA GLY A 163 2.89 -1.59 2.98
C GLY A 163 2.82 -2.33 4.31
N ILE A 164 2.06 -1.77 5.25
CA ILE A 164 1.86 -2.29 6.60
C ILE A 164 0.35 -2.30 6.89
N PRO A 165 -0.25 -3.45 7.28
CA PRO A 165 -1.67 -3.51 7.57
C PRO A 165 -1.96 -2.88 8.94
N ILE A 166 -3.00 -2.05 9.00
CA ILE A 166 -3.59 -1.50 10.22
C ILE A 166 -4.88 -2.29 10.55
N TYR A 167 -4.81 -3.59 10.37
CA TYR A 167 -5.88 -4.55 10.65
C TYR A 167 -5.27 -5.92 10.91
N GLY A 168 -6.08 -6.82 11.47
CA GLY A 168 -5.75 -8.22 11.65
C GLY A 168 -6.64 -9.14 10.82
N ARG A 169 -6.06 -10.26 10.38
CA ARG A 169 -6.79 -11.38 9.77
C ARG A 169 -7.01 -12.46 10.84
N SER A 170 -8.27 -12.85 11.08
CA SER A 170 -8.60 -13.88 12.06
C SER A 170 -8.72 -15.27 11.45
N PHE A 171 -8.53 -16.28 12.31
CA PHE A 171 -8.71 -17.70 12.03
C PHE A 171 -9.38 -18.34 13.24
N ILE A 172 -10.46 -19.09 13.02
CA ILE A 172 -11.22 -19.77 14.09
C ILE A 172 -11.03 -21.27 14.05
N GLY A 173 -11.29 -21.93 15.18
CA GLY A 173 -11.22 -23.39 15.30
C GLY A 173 -9.82 -23.93 15.02
N THR A 174 -8.80 -23.22 15.52
CA THR A 174 -7.39 -23.55 15.31
C THR A 174 -6.68 -23.72 16.65
N SER A 175 -5.69 -24.63 16.71
CA SER A 175 -4.87 -24.85 17.91
C SER A 175 -3.68 -23.90 18.03
N GLY A 176 -3.40 -23.09 17.00
CA GLY A 176 -2.27 -22.17 17.00
C GLY A 176 -1.86 -21.75 15.59
N LEU A 177 -0.70 -21.12 15.47
CA LEU A 177 -0.10 -20.68 14.21
C LEU A 177 0.48 -21.88 13.43
N GLY A 178 0.27 -21.94 12.10
CA GLY A 178 0.70 -23.05 11.23
C GLY A 178 -0.23 -24.27 11.27
N GLU A 179 -1.28 -24.22 12.09
CA GLU A 179 -2.23 -25.31 12.27
C GLU A 179 -3.44 -25.16 11.34
N SER A 180 -4.26 -26.20 11.24
CA SER A 180 -5.50 -26.11 10.49
C SER A 180 -6.45 -25.08 11.12
N SER A 181 -7.28 -24.47 10.28
CA SER A 181 -8.35 -23.58 10.72
C SER A 181 -9.68 -23.99 10.10
N SER A 182 -10.78 -23.59 10.74
CA SER A 182 -12.13 -23.71 10.20
C SER A 182 -12.52 -22.52 9.31
N GLY A 183 -11.54 -21.70 8.93
CA GLY A 183 -11.72 -20.45 8.17
C GLY A 183 -11.57 -19.20 9.03
N ALA A 184 -11.90 -18.05 8.45
CA ALA A 184 -11.63 -16.74 9.05
C ALA A 184 -12.62 -16.32 10.16
N GLY A 185 -13.74 -17.03 10.27
CA GLY A 185 -14.89 -16.64 11.11
C GLY A 185 -15.93 -15.83 10.33
N LEU A 186 -17.11 -15.63 10.94
CA LEU A 186 -18.24 -14.86 10.37
C LEU A 186 -18.43 -13.53 11.11
N ALA A 187 -17.34 -12.97 11.62
CA ALA A 187 -17.34 -11.73 12.39
C ALA A 187 -16.07 -10.94 12.07
N GLY A 188 -16.16 -9.63 12.26
CA GLY A 188 -15.08 -8.68 12.07
C GLY A 188 -15.54 -7.27 12.42
N SER A 189 -14.66 -6.29 12.24
CA SER A 189 -15.02 -4.88 12.42
C SER A 189 -15.99 -4.40 11.34
N TRP A 190 -15.72 -4.78 10.09
CA TRP A 190 -16.48 -4.33 8.91
C TRP A 190 -16.78 -5.45 7.92
N GLU A 191 -15.96 -6.50 7.91
CA GLU A 191 -16.14 -7.69 7.08
C GLU A 191 -15.65 -8.93 7.83
N ASP A 192 -16.17 -10.09 7.44
CA ASP A 192 -15.85 -11.37 8.07
C ASP A 192 -14.33 -11.65 8.02
N GLY A 193 -13.76 -11.95 9.19
CA GLY A 193 -12.35 -12.32 9.28
C GLY A 193 -11.37 -11.16 9.38
N VAL A 194 -11.85 -9.91 9.37
CA VAL A 194 -11.00 -8.71 9.41
C VAL A 194 -11.35 -7.82 10.60
N TRP A 195 -10.35 -7.50 11.39
CA TRP A 195 -10.49 -6.67 12.60
C TRP A 195 -9.61 -5.43 12.49
N ASP A 196 -10.18 -4.25 12.70
CA ASP A 196 -9.38 -3.02 12.82
C ASP A 196 -8.32 -3.20 13.91
N TYR A 197 -7.11 -2.71 13.68
CA TYR A 197 -6.03 -2.80 14.68
C TYR A 197 -6.43 -2.15 16.03
N LYS A 198 -7.20 -1.05 16.00
CA LYS A 198 -7.73 -0.42 17.22
C LYS A 198 -8.67 -1.29 18.05
N ALA A 199 -9.20 -2.37 17.49
CA ALA A 199 -10.00 -3.36 18.20
C ALA A 199 -9.15 -4.53 18.76
N LEU A 200 -7.83 -4.52 18.56
CA LEU A 200 -6.92 -5.60 18.91
C LEU A 200 -5.90 -5.19 20.01
N PRO A 201 -5.49 -6.14 20.87
CA PRO A 201 -5.97 -7.51 20.96
C PRO A 201 -7.38 -7.59 21.57
N LYS A 202 -8.11 -8.66 21.25
CA LYS A 202 -9.41 -8.95 21.88
C LYS A 202 -9.22 -9.33 23.35
N ALA A 203 -10.22 -9.06 24.18
CA ALA A 203 -10.22 -9.51 25.57
C ALA A 203 -10.11 -11.04 25.64
N GLY A 204 -9.23 -11.56 26.50
CA GLY A 204 -8.94 -13.00 26.62
C GLY A 204 -7.77 -13.48 25.75
N ALA A 205 -7.45 -12.77 24.68
CA ALA A 205 -6.35 -13.14 23.80
C ALA A 205 -4.98 -12.69 24.35
N THR A 206 -3.97 -13.53 24.17
CA THR A 206 -2.57 -13.21 24.47
C THR A 206 -1.84 -12.86 23.18
N VAL A 207 -1.03 -11.79 23.19
CA VAL A 207 -0.21 -11.39 22.04
C VAL A 207 1.13 -12.12 22.06
N PHE A 208 1.52 -12.64 20.91
CA PHE A 208 2.78 -13.34 20.66
C PHE A 208 3.56 -12.63 19.56
N PHE A 209 4.88 -12.71 19.67
CA PHE A 209 5.81 -12.20 18.66
C PHE A 209 6.69 -13.35 18.15
N ASP A 210 6.63 -13.60 16.85
CA ASP A 210 7.50 -14.52 16.14
C ASP A 210 8.76 -13.76 15.71
N ASP A 211 9.85 -13.95 16.45
CA ASP A 211 11.11 -13.23 16.21
C ASP A 211 11.79 -13.63 14.89
N LYS A 212 11.56 -14.85 14.40
CA LYS A 212 12.12 -15.31 13.13
C LYS A 212 11.38 -14.69 11.95
N ALA A 213 10.04 -14.68 11.99
CA ALA A 213 9.21 -14.07 10.96
C ALA A 213 9.15 -12.54 11.05
N LYS A 214 9.50 -11.97 12.21
CA LYS A 214 9.28 -10.57 12.62
C LYS A 214 7.82 -10.17 12.44
N ALA A 215 6.94 -10.99 13.01
CA ALA A 215 5.49 -10.86 12.89
C ALA A 215 4.82 -11.08 14.24
N SER A 216 3.62 -10.53 14.40
CA SER A 216 2.82 -10.71 15.61
C SER A 216 1.44 -11.30 15.31
N PHE A 217 0.88 -11.94 16.34
CA PHE A 217 -0.49 -12.41 16.36
C PHE A 217 -1.00 -12.44 17.79
N SER A 218 -2.33 -12.43 17.98
CA SER A 218 -2.94 -12.80 19.25
C SER A 218 -3.59 -14.17 19.14
N TYR A 219 -3.60 -14.93 20.23
CA TYR A 219 -4.31 -16.21 20.31
C TYR A 219 -5.10 -16.32 21.61
N ASP A 220 -6.34 -16.81 21.50
CA ASP A 220 -7.21 -17.16 22.61
C ASP A 220 -7.58 -18.65 22.52
N SER A 221 -7.01 -19.45 23.43
CA SER A 221 -7.23 -20.90 23.48
C SER A 221 -8.61 -21.29 23.99
N SER A 222 -9.35 -20.38 24.64
CA SER A 222 -10.71 -20.67 25.15
C SER A 222 -11.75 -20.68 24.03
N VAL A 223 -11.51 -19.91 22.97
CA VAL A 223 -12.36 -19.84 21.77
C VAL A 223 -11.68 -20.36 20.51
N LEU A 224 -10.42 -20.81 20.62
CA LEU A 224 -9.60 -21.33 19.52
C LEU A 224 -9.49 -20.33 18.36
N GLU A 225 -9.23 -19.06 18.68
CA GLU A 225 -9.11 -17.98 17.71
C GLU A 225 -7.68 -17.41 17.68
N LEU A 226 -7.13 -17.31 16.47
CA LEU A 226 -5.89 -16.59 16.19
C LEU A 226 -6.21 -15.34 15.36
N VAL A 227 -5.60 -14.20 15.67
CA VAL A 227 -5.65 -12.99 14.83
C VAL A 227 -4.23 -12.53 14.53
N SER A 228 -3.81 -12.54 13.26
CA SER A 228 -2.50 -12.03 12.86
C SER A 228 -2.59 -10.56 12.45
N PHE A 229 -1.80 -9.71 13.12
CA PHE A 229 -1.77 -8.26 12.94
C PHE A 229 -0.42 -7.70 13.38
N ASP A 230 -0.07 -6.49 12.95
CA ASP A 230 1.15 -5.84 13.39
C ASP A 230 0.96 -5.10 14.72
N THR A 231 1.90 -5.32 15.63
CA THR A 231 2.07 -4.53 16.86
C THR A 231 3.09 -3.41 16.63
N PRO A 232 3.20 -2.42 17.55
CA PRO A 232 4.26 -1.41 17.45
C PRO A 232 5.67 -2.01 17.38
N GLN A 233 5.92 -3.14 18.04
CA GLN A 233 7.17 -3.90 17.94
C GLN A 233 7.41 -4.45 16.52
N ALA A 234 6.41 -5.07 15.89
CA ALA A 234 6.53 -5.54 14.50
C ALA A 234 6.79 -4.37 13.53
N VAL A 235 6.12 -3.23 13.72
CA VAL A 235 6.34 -2.04 12.89
C VAL A 235 7.74 -1.45 13.08
N GLN A 236 8.30 -1.48 14.29
CA GLN A 236 9.69 -1.09 14.53
C GLN A 236 10.67 -1.99 13.76
N GLU A 237 10.46 -3.30 13.79
CA GLU A 237 11.28 -4.27 13.05
C GLU A 237 11.19 -4.06 11.53
N LYS A 238 9.98 -3.80 11.01
CA LYS A 238 9.76 -3.39 9.61
C LYS A 238 10.46 -2.07 9.29
N SER A 239 10.50 -1.13 10.21
CA SER A 239 11.18 0.15 10.03
C SER A 239 12.71 0.02 10.05
N PHE A 240 13.26 -0.86 10.87
CA PHE A 240 14.69 -1.20 10.80
C PHE A 240 15.05 -1.93 9.50
N TYR A 241 14.16 -2.80 9.03
CA TYR A 241 14.28 -3.45 7.72
C TYR A 241 14.32 -2.41 6.58
N LEU A 242 13.40 -1.43 6.59
CA LEU A 242 13.38 -0.31 5.64
C LEU A 242 14.73 0.42 5.60
N LYS A 243 15.24 0.82 6.77
CA LYS A 243 16.54 1.50 6.89
C LYS A 243 17.69 0.66 6.36
N ARG A 244 17.76 -0.62 6.73
CA ARG A 244 18.85 -1.51 6.35
C ARG A 244 18.94 -1.71 4.84
N LEU A 245 17.81 -1.78 4.15
CA LEU A 245 17.76 -1.98 2.70
C LEU A 245 17.69 -0.68 1.89
N GLY A 246 17.63 0.48 2.55
CA GLY A 246 17.48 1.77 1.89
C GLY A 246 16.19 1.87 1.08
N LEU A 247 15.10 1.33 1.63
CA LEU A 247 13.76 1.45 1.05
C LEU A 247 13.20 2.87 1.24
N GLY A 248 12.21 3.24 0.44
CA GLY A 248 11.71 4.62 0.36
C GLY A 248 10.83 5.07 1.53
N GLY A 249 10.24 4.15 2.30
CA GLY A 249 9.40 4.47 3.45
C GLY A 249 8.32 3.44 3.73
N SER A 250 7.31 3.82 4.51
CA SER A 250 6.15 2.99 4.85
C SER A 250 4.88 3.50 4.16
N MET A 251 4.00 2.55 3.80
CA MET A 251 2.62 2.77 3.39
C MET A 251 1.73 1.99 4.37
N PHE A 252 0.48 2.45 4.57
CA PHE A 252 -0.44 1.81 5.49
C PHE A 252 -1.83 1.62 4.89
N TRP A 253 -2.44 0.45 5.14
CA TRP A 253 -3.85 0.17 4.82
C TRP A 253 -4.60 -0.23 6.10
N GLU A 254 -5.57 0.52 6.61
CA GLU A 254 -5.87 1.91 6.26
C GLU A 254 -6.00 2.79 7.52
N ALA A 255 -6.01 4.11 7.33
CA ALA A 255 -5.88 5.09 8.38
C ALA A 255 -6.92 4.96 9.52
N SER A 256 -8.16 4.59 9.21
CA SER A 256 -9.23 4.50 10.22
C SER A 256 -9.01 3.35 11.21
N GLY A 257 -8.20 2.35 10.86
CA GLY A 257 -7.90 1.20 11.72
C GLY A 257 -6.93 1.51 12.86
N ASP A 258 -6.21 2.64 12.83
CA ASP A 258 -5.12 2.90 13.78
C ASP A 258 -5.62 3.27 15.17
N LYS A 259 -4.79 3.09 16.20
CA LYS A 259 -5.11 3.48 17.59
C LYS A 259 -5.01 4.99 17.86
N GLY A 260 -4.86 5.81 16.82
CA GLY A 260 -4.83 7.26 16.90
C GLY A 260 -3.46 7.80 17.29
N HIS A 261 -3.34 8.45 18.46
CA HIS A 261 -2.10 9.06 18.92
C HIS A 261 -1.50 8.29 20.10
N GLY A 262 -0.17 8.26 20.19
CA GLY A 262 0.57 7.68 21.31
C GLY A 262 1.38 6.46 20.91
N SER A 263 1.96 5.79 21.90
CA SER A 263 2.90 4.67 21.71
C SER A 263 2.30 3.45 20.99
N GLU A 264 0.96 3.38 20.92
CA GLU A 264 0.24 2.30 20.26
C GLU A 264 -0.09 2.60 18.80
N SER A 265 0.12 3.82 18.29
CA SER A 265 -0.09 4.11 16.87
C SER A 265 0.98 3.42 16.01
N LEU A 266 0.53 2.65 15.03
CA LEU A 266 1.45 2.00 14.08
C LEU A 266 2.12 3.04 13.17
N ILE A 267 1.35 4.06 12.75
CA ILE A 267 1.87 5.15 11.92
C ILE A 267 2.94 5.93 12.69
N GLN A 268 2.66 6.30 13.93
CA GLN A 268 3.61 7.03 14.76
C GLN A 268 4.85 6.18 15.09
N SER A 269 4.67 4.88 15.35
CA SER A 269 5.78 3.94 15.60
C SER A 269 6.75 3.89 14.41
N SER A 270 6.22 3.79 13.18
CA SER A 270 7.04 3.84 11.97
C SER A 270 7.74 5.20 11.82
N ALA A 271 7.00 6.30 11.92
CA ALA A 271 7.55 7.64 11.74
C ALA A 271 8.70 7.95 12.71
N LEU A 272 8.54 7.61 14.00
CA LEU A 272 9.58 7.79 15.02
C LEU A 272 10.79 6.89 14.76
N THR A 273 10.57 5.67 14.29
CA THR A 273 11.65 4.73 14.00
C THR A 273 12.42 5.14 12.75
N LEU A 274 11.75 5.65 11.72
CA LEU A 274 12.37 6.18 10.49
C LEU A 274 13.14 7.48 10.75
N GLY A 275 12.55 8.39 11.52
CA GLY A 275 13.21 9.55 12.12
C GLY A 275 12.98 10.88 11.38
N SER A 276 13.02 10.89 10.05
CA SER A 276 12.75 12.08 9.24
C SER A 276 11.60 11.84 8.27
N LEU A 277 10.77 12.85 8.08
CA LEU A 277 9.74 12.86 7.04
C LEU A 277 10.33 13.33 5.70
N ASP A 278 9.70 12.89 4.61
CA ASP A 278 9.93 13.48 3.29
C ASP A 278 9.59 14.98 3.35
N ALA A 279 10.46 15.79 2.74
CA ALA A 279 10.37 17.25 2.73
C ALA A 279 9.97 17.79 1.35
N THR A 280 9.50 16.92 0.45
CA THR A 280 8.95 17.32 -0.84
C THR A 280 7.71 18.20 -0.62
N GLU A 281 7.80 19.46 -1.07
CA GLU A 281 6.69 20.42 -0.98
C GLU A 281 5.52 19.99 -1.87
N ASN A 282 4.31 20.19 -1.36
CA ASN A 282 3.08 19.97 -2.13
C ASN A 282 2.80 21.13 -3.09
N TRP A 283 1.79 20.97 -3.94
CA TRP A 283 1.31 21.99 -4.85
C TRP A 283 -0.06 22.50 -4.42
N LEU A 284 -0.19 23.82 -4.23
CA LEU A 284 -1.42 24.45 -3.74
C LEU A 284 -2.13 25.32 -4.79
N HIS A 285 -1.56 25.48 -5.99
CA HIS A 285 -2.02 26.45 -6.99
C HIS A 285 -2.62 25.77 -8.24
N TYR A 286 -3.94 25.58 -8.26
CA TYR A 286 -4.66 24.92 -9.37
C TYR A 286 -5.55 25.92 -10.12
N PRO A 287 -4.99 26.89 -10.86
CA PRO A 287 -5.71 28.05 -11.39
C PRO A 287 -6.76 27.68 -12.44
N ASP A 288 -6.64 26.51 -13.07
CA ASP A 288 -7.57 25.99 -14.06
C ASP A 288 -8.55 24.95 -13.49
N SER A 289 -8.60 24.76 -12.16
CA SER A 289 -9.62 23.93 -11.52
C SER A 289 -11.02 24.45 -11.86
N ARG A 290 -11.93 23.53 -12.18
CA ARG A 290 -13.34 23.87 -12.41
C ARG A 290 -14.07 24.34 -11.14
N TYR A 291 -13.48 24.12 -9.96
CA TYR A 291 -14.05 24.52 -8.68
C TYR A 291 -13.43 25.84 -8.24
N GLN A 292 -14.23 26.90 -8.20
CA GLN A 292 -13.74 28.26 -7.95
C GLN A 292 -13.02 28.41 -6.61
N ASN A 293 -13.45 27.69 -5.56
CA ASN A 293 -12.77 27.68 -4.27
C ASN A 293 -11.38 27.05 -4.39
N ILE A 294 -11.21 25.94 -5.11
CA ILE A 294 -9.88 25.32 -5.32
C ILE A 294 -9.00 26.24 -6.17
N ALA A 295 -9.56 26.78 -7.27
CA ALA A 295 -8.84 27.69 -8.16
C ALA A 295 -8.38 28.99 -7.48
N SER A 296 -9.05 29.40 -6.40
CA SER A 296 -8.69 30.59 -5.61
C SER A 296 -7.94 30.25 -4.30
N GLY A 297 -7.34 29.06 -4.20
CA GLY A 297 -6.57 28.67 -3.01
C GLY A 297 -7.44 28.63 -1.75
N MET A 298 -8.67 28.14 -1.87
CA MET A 298 -9.70 28.08 -0.82
C MET A 298 -10.11 29.45 -0.26
N GLY A 299 -9.99 30.51 -1.05
CA GLY A 299 -10.30 31.87 -0.62
C GLY A 299 -9.21 32.51 0.24
N VAL A 300 -8.05 31.85 0.34
CA VAL A 300 -6.82 32.45 0.87
C VAL A 300 -6.23 33.33 -0.22
N GLY A 301 -6.90 34.44 -0.54
CA GLY A 301 -6.34 35.48 -1.40
C GLY A 301 -5.12 36.09 -0.71
N ASP A 302 -4.05 36.32 -1.47
CA ASP A 302 -2.82 37.07 -1.15
C ASP A 302 -2.81 37.73 0.24
N ALA A 303 -2.56 36.93 1.28
CA ALA A 303 -2.31 37.42 2.63
C ALA A 303 -0.91 38.05 2.79
N GLU A 304 -0.25 38.41 1.68
CA GLU A 304 1.03 39.13 1.63
C GLU A 304 0.87 40.63 1.32
N SER A 305 -0.35 41.21 1.42
CA SER A 305 -0.56 42.66 1.25
C SER A 305 -0.88 43.45 2.53
N LEU A 306 -0.66 42.87 3.72
CA LEU A 306 -0.81 43.56 5.00
C LEU A 306 0.54 43.75 5.71
N THR A 307 1.42 44.56 5.12
CA THR A 307 2.47 45.32 5.84
C THR A 307 2.52 46.74 5.30
#